data_AF-A0A545BA93-F1
#
_entry.id   AF-A0A545BA93-F1
#
_cell.length_a   1.000
_cell.length_b   1.000
_cell.length_c   1.000
_cell.angle_alpha   90.00
_cell.angle_beta   90.00
_cell.angle_gamma   90.00
#
_symmetry.space_group_name_H-M   'P 1'
#
loop_
_entity.id
_entity.type
_entity.pdbx_description
1 polymer ?
#
loop_
_entity_poly.entity_id
_entity_poly.type
_entity_poly.pdbx_seq_one_letter_code
_entity_poly.pdbx_strand_id
1 'polypeptide(L)'
;SRPGAKLPHAWITAGDRTLSTLDAAGQGRFTLFTGIGGDCWVRAAEAVGLDIATAVVGPGQQYEDPYGDWARLSEVSDSGALLVRPDGYVAFRYATAAGDAEELLGDAVRRILGHG
;
A
#
# COMPACT_ATOMS: atom_id res chain seq x y z
N SER A 1 10.32 -3.21 -5.45
CA SER A 1 8.90 -3.59 -5.32
C SER A 1 8.17 -3.49 -6.66
N ARG A 2 8.38 -4.42 -7.60
CA ARG A 2 7.67 -4.40 -8.90
C ARG A 2 6.38 -5.24 -8.82
N PRO A 3 5.31 -4.95 -9.59
CA PRO A 3 4.17 -5.85 -9.68
C PRO A 3 4.61 -7.29 -10.01
N GLY A 4 4.12 -8.26 -9.25
CA GLY A 4 4.54 -9.67 -9.30
C GLY A 4 5.70 -10.04 -8.36
N ALA A 5 6.35 -9.08 -7.71
CA ALA A 5 7.35 -9.35 -6.67
C ALA A 5 6.70 -9.50 -5.29
N LYS A 6 7.38 -10.19 -4.36
CA LYS A 6 6.98 -10.21 -2.95
C LYS A 6 7.14 -8.82 -2.35
N LEU A 7 6.24 -8.44 -1.44
CA LEU A 7 6.36 -7.20 -0.66
C LEU A 7 7.73 -7.19 0.03
N PRO A 8 8.54 -6.12 -0.13
CA PRO A 8 9.80 -6.01 0.56
C PRO A 8 9.58 -6.01 2.07
N HIS A 9 10.39 -6.77 2.79
CA HIS A 9 10.40 -6.74 4.24
C HIS A 9 11.09 -5.46 4.73
N ALA A 10 10.33 -4.57 5.33
CA ALA A 10 10.82 -3.45 6.12
C ALA A 10 10.23 -3.47 7.55
N TRP A 11 10.98 -2.91 8.50
CA TRP A 11 10.51 -2.66 9.86
C TRP A 11 9.77 -1.33 9.91
N ILE A 12 8.54 -1.37 10.42
CA ILE A 12 7.71 -0.20 10.70
C ILE A 12 7.21 -0.27 12.14
N THR A 13 6.74 0.84 12.69
CA THR A 13 6.11 0.87 14.01
C THR A 13 4.64 1.19 13.91
N ALA A 14 3.83 0.64 14.82
CA ALA A 14 2.44 1.01 15.04
C ALA A 14 2.27 1.32 16.53
N GLY A 15 2.39 2.61 16.88
CA GLY A 15 2.55 3.05 18.26
C GLY A 15 3.88 2.58 18.84
N ASP A 16 3.82 1.84 19.95
CA ASP A 16 4.99 1.28 20.65
C ASP A 16 5.47 -0.07 20.08
N ARG A 17 4.73 -0.66 19.13
CA ARG A 17 5.03 -1.97 18.56
C ARG A 17 5.80 -1.85 17.25
N THR A 18 6.93 -2.53 17.16
CA THR A 18 7.64 -2.76 15.89
C THR A 18 7.11 -4.01 15.21
N LEU A 19 6.79 -3.92 13.92
CA LEU A 19 6.27 -5.02 13.11
C LEU A 19 6.86 -5.00 11.70
N SER A 20 6.72 -6.12 11.01
CA SER A 20 7.06 -6.18 9.59
C SER A 20 5.94 -5.58 8.74
N THR A 21 6.30 -4.90 7.67
CA THR A 21 5.41 -4.63 6.52
C THR A 21 4.65 -5.88 6.03
N LEU A 22 5.25 -7.07 6.13
CA LEU A 22 4.56 -8.32 5.83
C LEU A 22 3.41 -8.61 6.79
N ASP A 23 3.56 -8.28 8.08
CA ASP A 23 2.53 -8.46 9.10
C ASP A 23 1.40 -7.44 8.92
N ALA A 24 1.73 -6.22 8.47
CA ALA A 24 0.75 -5.19 8.14
C ALA A 24 -0.12 -5.58 6.94
N ALA A 25 0.44 -6.29 5.95
CA ALA A 25 -0.29 -6.77 4.78
C ALA A 25 -0.99 -8.13 5.01
N GLY A 26 -0.43 -8.98 5.88
CA GLY A 26 -0.65 -10.43 5.94
C GLY A 26 -1.95 -10.92 6.57
N GLN A 27 -3.03 -10.12 6.55
CA GLN A 27 -4.29 -10.42 7.23
C GLN A 27 -5.36 -11.04 6.32
N GLY A 28 -4.96 -11.75 5.26
CA GLY A 28 -5.89 -12.42 4.35
C GLY A 28 -6.75 -11.50 3.47
N ARG A 29 -6.43 -10.19 3.44
CA ARG A 29 -7.11 -9.18 2.62
C ARG A 29 -6.12 -8.36 1.80
N PHE A 30 -6.62 -7.61 0.82
CA PHE A 30 -5.78 -6.67 0.08
C PHE A 30 -5.34 -5.54 1.01
N THR A 31 -4.11 -5.06 0.85
CA THR A 31 -3.57 -3.95 1.63
C THR A 31 -2.91 -2.94 0.71
N LEU A 32 -3.34 -1.68 0.80
CA LEU A 32 -2.78 -0.55 0.07
C LEU A 32 -1.86 0.23 0.99
N PHE A 33 -0.56 0.18 0.72
CA PHE A 33 0.43 1.02 1.38
C PHE A 33 0.54 2.35 0.67
N THR A 34 0.56 3.43 1.44
CA THR A 34 0.83 4.79 0.98
C THR A 34 1.50 5.56 2.12
N GLY A 35 1.78 6.85 1.93
CA GLY A 35 2.34 7.71 2.96
C GLY A 35 1.67 9.09 3.00
N ILE A 36 2.40 10.06 3.54
CA ILE A 36 1.90 11.43 3.66
C ILE A 36 1.68 12.04 2.26
N GLY A 37 0.50 12.62 2.04
CA GLY A 37 0.07 13.13 0.72
C GLY A 37 -0.54 12.07 -0.19
N GLY A 38 -0.72 10.84 0.30
CA GLY A 38 -1.36 9.73 -0.37
C GLY A 38 -2.89 9.65 -0.21
N ASP A 39 -3.54 10.69 0.30
CA ASP A 39 -4.98 10.68 0.63
C ASP A 39 -5.89 10.30 -0.55
N CYS A 40 -5.48 10.63 -1.78
CA CYS A 40 -6.17 10.21 -3.00
C CYS A 40 -6.27 8.68 -3.13
N TRP A 41 -5.22 7.95 -2.71
CA TRP A 41 -5.18 6.49 -2.74
C TRP A 41 -6.03 5.87 -1.64
N VAL A 42 -6.07 6.49 -0.46
CA VAL A 42 -6.95 6.06 0.64
C VAL A 42 -8.41 6.17 0.21
N ARG A 43 -8.82 7.32 -0.35
CA ARG A 43 -10.18 7.52 -0.89
C ARG A 43 -10.48 6.55 -2.03
N ALA A 44 -9.51 6.30 -2.91
CA ALA A 44 -9.66 5.32 -3.97
C ALA A 44 -9.93 3.91 -3.43
N ALA A 45 -9.20 3.47 -2.39
CA ALA A 45 -9.43 2.17 -1.78
C ALA A 45 -10.86 2.02 -1.22
N GLU A 46 -11.37 3.07 -0.59
CA GLU A 46 -12.74 3.12 -0.07
C GLU A 46 -13.80 3.08 -1.19
N ALA A 47 -13.53 3.73 -2.32
CA ALA A 47 -14.45 3.82 -3.45
C ALA A 47 -14.54 2.54 -4.31
N VAL A 48 -13.49 1.71 -4.33
CA VAL A 48 -13.41 0.52 -5.20
C VAL A 48 -14.39 -0.60 -4.79
N GLY A 49 -15.01 -0.52 -3.60
CA GLY A 49 -16.06 -1.45 -3.18
C GLY A 49 -15.56 -2.85 -2.84
N LEU A 50 -14.26 -3.00 -2.58
CA LEU A 50 -13.63 -4.20 -2.03
C LEU A 50 -13.09 -3.93 -0.63
N ASP A 51 -12.92 -4.99 0.16
CA ASP A 51 -12.22 -4.90 1.44
C ASP A 51 -10.71 -4.75 1.21
N ILE A 52 -10.27 -3.49 1.07
CA ILE A 52 -8.88 -3.08 0.95
C ILE A 52 -8.48 -2.36 2.24
N ALA A 53 -7.55 -2.94 3.00
CA ALA A 53 -6.91 -2.25 4.10
C ALA A 53 -6.09 -1.07 3.58
N THR A 54 -6.08 0.04 4.29
CA THR A 54 -5.13 1.13 4.03
C THR A 54 -4.07 1.14 5.13
N ALA A 55 -2.81 1.25 4.72
CA ALA A 55 -1.65 1.33 5.59
C ALA A 55 -0.87 2.61 5.23
N VAL A 56 -1.16 3.68 5.97
CA VAL A 56 -0.48 4.97 5.78
C VAL A 56 0.79 4.98 6.63
N VAL A 57 1.94 5.10 5.96
CA VAL A 57 3.26 5.10 6.58
C VAL A 57 3.84 6.52 6.58
N GLY A 58 4.13 7.06 7.76
CA GLY A 58 4.78 8.36 7.92
C GLY A 58 4.71 8.87 9.36
N PRO A 59 5.46 9.94 9.71
CA PRO A 59 5.44 10.50 11.06
C PRO A 59 4.02 10.86 11.54
N GLY A 60 3.63 10.36 12.71
CA GLY A 60 2.30 10.61 13.30
C GLY A 60 1.14 9.90 12.60
N GLN A 61 1.41 8.96 11.70
CA GLN A 61 0.40 8.13 11.03
C GLN A 61 0.21 6.79 11.75
N GLN A 62 -0.73 5.99 11.25
CA GLN A 62 -0.98 4.64 11.78
C GLN A 62 0.30 3.79 11.84
N TYR A 63 1.13 3.91 10.80
CA TYR A 63 2.43 3.28 10.74
C TYR A 63 3.50 4.34 10.62
N GLU A 64 4.63 4.18 11.31
CA GLU A 64 5.80 5.03 11.12
C GLU A 64 6.99 4.23 10.60
N ASP A 65 7.88 4.90 9.89
CA ASP A 65 9.15 4.36 9.39
C ASP A 65 10.32 5.09 10.06
N PRO A 66 10.59 4.84 11.35
CA PRO A 66 11.57 5.61 12.12
C PRO A 66 13.00 5.47 11.58
N TYR A 67 13.29 4.39 10.83
CA TYR A 67 14.62 4.09 10.30
C TYR A 67 14.74 4.38 8.79
N GLY A 68 13.66 4.75 8.10
CA GLY A 68 13.66 4.98 6.66
C GLY A 68 13.78 3.71 5.82
N ASP A 69 13.61 2.54 6.42
CA ASP A 69 13.76 1.24 5.74
C ASP A 69 12.65 1.04 4.71
N TRP A 70 11.41 1.41 5.07
CA TRP A 70 10.28 1.35 4.15
C TRP A 70 10.46 2.33 3.00
N ALA A 71 10.79 3.59 3.27
CA ALA A 71 11.00 4.62 2.26
C ALA A 71 12.07 4.21 1.23
N ARG A 72 13.14 3.54 1.68
CA ARG A 72 14.21 3.03 0.80
C ARG A 72 13.78 1.85 -0.07
N LEU A 73 12.85 1.01 0.39
CA LEU A 73 12.49 -0.26 -0.25
C LEU A 73 11.17 -0.22 -1.03
N SER A 74 10.27 0.70 -0.70
CA SER A 74 8.91 0.79 -1.26
C SER A 74 8.91 1.15 -2.76
N GLU A 75 9.98 1.78 -3.25
CA GLU A 75 10.13 2.34 -4.61
C GLU A 75 8.95 3.22 -5.05
N VAL A 76 8.27 3.84 -4.08
CA VAL A 76 7.24 4.86 -4.29
C VAL A 76 7.57 6.08 -3.43
N SER A 77 7.14 7.25 -3.85
CA SER A 77 7.18 8.43 -2.97
C SER A 77 6.15 8.31 -1.85
N ASP A 78 6.21 9.19 -0.85
CA ASP A 78 5.22 9.26 0.22
C ASP A 78 3.79 9.45 -0.32
N SER A 79 3.64 10.13 -1.45
CA SER A 79 2.35 10.33 -2.11
C SER A 79 1.91 9.16 -3.01
N GLY A 80 2.80 8.19 -3.27
CA GLY A 80 2.56 7.04 -4.11
C GLY A 80 1.78 5.93 -3.42
N ALA A 81 1.56 4.83 -4.13
CA ALA A 81 0.80 3.70 -3.60
C ALA A 81 1.33 2.34 -4.06
N LEU A 82 1.15 1.35 -3.20
CA LEU A 82 1.52 -0.04 -3.45
C LEU A 82 0.43 -0.97 -2.92
N LEU A 83 -0.26 -1.65 -3.84
CA LEU A 83 -1.29 -2.63 -3.49
C LEU A 83 -0.64 -4.00 -3.35
N VAL A 84 -0.92 -4.65 -2.23
CA VAL A 84 -0.44 -5.99 -1.88
C VAL A 84 -1.62 -6.94 -1.80
N ARG A 85 -1.48 -8.10 -2.43
CA ARG A 85 -2.45 -9.20 -2.38
C ARG A 85 -2.42 -9.91 -1.03
N PRO A 86 -3.50 -10.65 -0.68
CA PRO A 86 -3.53 -11.49 0.53
C PRO A 86 -2.38 -12.50 0.66
N ASP A 87 -1.75 -12.89 -0.45
CA ASP A 87 -0.59 -13.80 -0.48
C ASP A 87 0.77 -13.09 -0.34
N GLY A 88 0.78 -11.78 -0.11
CA GLY A 88 1.97 -10.97 0.13
C GLY A 88 2.70 -10.49 -1.12
N TYR A 89 2.09 -10.60 -2.30
CA TYR A 89 2.67 -10.13 -3.56
C TYR A 89 2.15 -8.75 -3.95
N VAL A 90 3.05 -7.92 -4.47
CA VAL A 90 2.72 -6.61 -5.03
C VAL A 90 1.91 -6.80 -6.30
N ALA A 91 0.73 -6.20 -6.36
CA ALA A 91 -0.21 -6.34 -7.46
C ALA A 91 -0.36 -5.05 -8.28
N PHE A 92 -0.16 -3.90 -7.62
CA PHE A 92 -0.16 -2.59 -8.27
C PHE A 92 0.85 -1.68 -7.58
N ARG A 93 1.47 -0.79 -8.37
CA ARG A 93 2.38 0.24 -7.88
C ARG A 93 2.18 1.51 -8.68
N TYR A 94 2.09 2.63 -7.98
CA TYR A 94 2.12 3.96 -8.56
C TYR A 94 3.08 4.87 -7.80
N ALA A 95 3.91 5.62 -8.52
CA ALA A 95 5.06 6.30 -7.91
C ALA A 95 4.69 7.51 -7.05
N THR A 96 3.60 8.20 -7.37
CA THR A 96 3.18 9.48 -6.76
C THR A 96 1.67 9.55 -6.55
N ALA A 97 1.17 10.67 -6.03
CA ALA A 97 -0.26 10.96 -6.10
C ALA A 97 -0.73 11.02 -7.56
N ALA A 98 -2.00 10.68 -7.77
CA ALA A 98 -2.67 10.72 -9.06
C ALA A 98 -4.06 11.34 -8.91
N GLY A 99 -4.45 12.22 -9.84
CA GLY A 99 -5.79 12.85 -9.84
C GLY A 99 -6.91 11.86 -10.18
N ASP A 100 -6.55 10.79 -10.88
CA ASP A 100 -7.37 9.67 -11.35
C ASP A 100 -7.13 8.38 -10.53
N ALA A 101 -6.72 8.52 -9.26
CA ALA A 101 -6.38 7.39 -8.38
C ALA A 101 -7.50 6.33 -8.27
N GLU A 102 -8.76 6.75 -8.24
CA GLU A 102 -9.94 5.86 -8.21
C GLU A 102 -10.01 4.96 -9.46
N GLU A 103 -9.84 5.55 -10.65
CA GLU A 103 -9.85 4.82 -11.92
C GLU A 103 -8.66 3.87 -12.02
N LEU A 104 -7.46 4.36 -11.72
CA LEU A 104 -6.22 3.58 -11.76
C LEU A 104 -6.25 2.38 -10.81
N LEU A 105 -6.71 2.58 -9.57
CA LEU A 105 -6.80 1.51 -8.59
C LEU A 105 -7.92 0.54 -8.95
N GLY A 106 -9.07 1.05 -9.40
CA GLY A 106 -10.20 0.23 -9.84
C GLY A 106 -9.84 -0.68 -11.00
N ASP A 107 -9.15 -0.17 -12.02
CA ASP A 107 -8.69 -0.94 -13.17
C ASP A 107 -7.65 -2.00 -12.77
N ALA A 108 -6.71 -1.64 -11.91
CA ALA A 108 -5.73 -2.59 -11.39
C ALA A 108 -6.43 -3.76 -10.67
N VAL A 109 -7.39 -3.45 -9.80
CA VAL A 109 -8.18 -4.43 -9.05
C VAL A 109 -9.00 -5.34 -9.98
N ARG A 110 -9.72 -4.77 -10.96
CA ARG A 110 -10.49 -5.55 -11.96
C ARG A 110 -9.61 -6.54 -12.70
N ARG A 111 -8.43 -6.08 -13.14
CA ARG A 111 -7.43 -6.91 -13.81
C ARG A 111 -6.91 -8.03 -12.93
N ILE A 112 -6.69 -7.78 -11.64
CA ILE A 112 -6.21 -8.78 -10.67
C ILE A 112 -7.29 -9.86 -10.41
N LEU A 113 -8.56 -9.46 -10.33
CA LEU A 113 -9.68 -10.37 -10.08
C LEU A 113 -10.17 -11.13 -11.32
N GLY A 114 -9.65 -10.81 -12.51
CA GLY A 114 -10.05 -11.45 -13.76
C GLY A 114 -11.44 -11.01 -14.25
N HIS A 115 -11.96 -9.89 -13.74
CA HIS A 115 -13.16 -9.26 -14.26
C HIS A 115 -12.74 -8.33 -15.41
N GLY A 116 -12.74 -8.90 -16.63
CA GLY A 116 -12.67 -8.16 -17.89
C GLY A 116 -14.04 -7.73 -18.38
#